data_AF-A0A6V7W579-F1
#
_entry.id   AF-A0A6V7W579-F1
#
_cell.length_a   1.000
_cell.length_b   1.000
_cell.length_c   1.000
_cell.angle_alpha   90.00
_cell.angle_beta   90.00
_cell.angle_gamma   90.00
#
_symmetry.space_group_name_H-M   'P 1'
#
loop_
_entity.id
_entity.type
_entity.pdbx_description
1 polymer ?
#
loop_
_entity_poly.entity_id
_entity_poly.type
_entity_poly.pdbx_seq_one_letter_code
_entity_poly.pdbx_strand_id
1 'polypeptide(L)'
;MKTHSRILIQNCVLDILILTCQMLVQHFYVLDTEANTIVIFPNGILLNFVNENFNPFIFYVVFHVWIFISHLNTHGLSVQFIYRYLVLNR
;
A
#
# COMPACT_ATOMS: atom_id res chain seq x y z
N MET A 1 7.26 -27.40 -0.10
CA MET A 1 6.92 -26.70 1.17
C MET A 1 7.76 -25.45 1.41
N LYS A 2 9.10 -25.49 1.32
CA LYS A 2 9.97 -24.32 1.60
C LYS A 2 9.67 -23.06 0.75
N THR A 3 9.29 -23.21 -0.52
CA THR A 3 8.94 -22.11 -1.43
C THR A 3 7.60 -21.45 -1.08
N HIS A 4 6.56 -22.24 -0.84
CA HIS A 4 5.25 -21.74 -0.40
C HIS A 4 5.35 -20.93 0.90
N SER A 5 6.07 -21.44 1.91
CA SER A 5 6.25 -20.72 3.18
C SER A 5 7.01 -19.39 3.01
N ARG A 6 7.97 -19.32 2.09
CA ARG A 6 8.70 -18.07 1.79
C ARG A 6 7.81 -17.03 1.11
N ILE A 7 7.01 -17.44 0.12
CA ILE A 7 6.05 -16.54 -0.56
C ILE A 7 5.03 -16.00 0.45
N LEU A 8 4.57 -16.84 1.37
CA LEU A 8 3.58 -16.45 2.38
C LEU A 8 4.17 -15.46 3.40
N ILE A 9 5.39 -15.70 3.89
CA ILE A 9 6.09 -14.76 4.77
C ILE A 9 6.32 -13.41 4.07
N GLN A 10 6.72 -13.42 2.80
CA GLN A 10 6.91 -12.19 2.02
C GLN A 10 5.61 -11.39 1.93
N ASN A 11 4.48 -12.03 1.63
CA ASN A 11 3.18 -11.36 1.58
C ASN A 11 2.77 -10.82 2.96
N CYS A 12 2.98 -11.57 4.04
CA CYS A 12 2.70 -11.06 5.40
C CYS A 12 3.52 -9.82 5.77
N VAL A 13 4.80 -9.77 5.38
CA VAL A 13 5.65 -8.58 5.60
C VAL A 13 5.12 -7.39 4.79
N LEU A 14 4.72 -7.61 3.53
CA LEU A 14 4.12 -6.56 2.70
C LEU A 14 2.79 -6.07 3.27
N ASP A 15 1.94 -6.95 3.78
CA ASP A 15 0.67 -6.58 4.41
C ASP A 15 0.88 -5.68 5.64
N ILE A 16 1.84 -6.03 6.50
CA ILE A 16 2.19 -5.20 7.66
C ILE A 16 2.68 -3.81 7.20
N LEU A 17 3.54 -3.77 6.18
CA LEU A 17 4.06 -2.51 5.64
C LEU A 17 2.96 -1.63 5.00
N ILE A 18 1.99 -2.25 4.32
CA ILE A 18 0.85 -1.52 3.75
C ILE A 18 -0.01 -0.94 4.87
N LEU A 19 -0.32 -1.75 5.89
CA LEU A 19 -1.13 -1.29 7.02
C LEU A 19 -0.47 -0.13 7.77
N THR A 20 0.84 -0.19 8.02
CA THR A 20 1.56 0.91 8.68
C THR A 20 1.56 2.17 7.82
N CYS A 21 1.85 2.06 6.52
CA CYS A 21 1.79 3.20 5.59
C CYS A 21 0.37 3.77 5.46
N GLN A 22 -0.65 2.92 5.42
CA GLN A 22 -2.05 3.34 5.32
C GLN A 22 -2.51 4.08 6.58
N MET A 23 -2.10 3.60 7.77
CA MET A 23 -2.39 4.28 9.04
C MET A 23 -1.70 5.65 9.14
N LEU A 24 -0.52 5.81 8.55
CA LEU A 24 0.19 7.08 8.55
C LEU A 24 -0.49 8.13 7.66
N VAL A 25 -0.95 7.73 6.47
CA VAL A 25 -1.44 8.69 5.47
C VAL A 25 -2.97 8.83 5.46
N GLN A 26 -3.74 7.81 5.88
CA GLN A 26 -5.21 7.78 5.85
C GLN A 26 -5.81 8.44 4.59
N HIS A 27 -5.56 7.82 3.43
CA HIS A 27 -6.06 8.34 2.15
C HIS A 27 -7.58 8.16 2.03
N PHE A 28 -8.30 9.26 1.75
CA PHE A 28 -9.63 9.19 1.13
C PHE A 28 -9.55 9.86 -0.26
N TYR A 29 -9.97 9.13 -1.28
CA TYR A 29 -10.17 9.70 -2.61
C TYR A 29 -11.60 10.23 -2.68
N VAL A 30 -11.76 11.56 -2.71
CA VAL A 30 -13.06 12.15 -3.06
C VAL A 30 -13.01 12.42 -4.57
N LEU A 31 -13.69 11.56 -5.32
CA LEU A 31 -13.90 11.79 -6.74
C LEU A 31 -14.91 12.93 -6.89
N ASP A 32 -14.41 14.14 -7.08
CA ASP A 32 -15.25 15.25 -7.53
C ASP A 32 -15.60 15.04 -9.00
N THR A 33 -16.88 15.13 -9.32
CA THR A 33 -17.44 14.68 -10.61
C THR A 33 -17.30 15.72 -11.72
N GLU A 34 -16.87 16.95 -11.39
CA GLU A 34 -16.82 18.06 -12.36
C GLU A 34 -15.41 18.50 -12.75
N ALA A 35 -14.38 18.28 -11.92
CA ALA A 35 -13.01 18.65 -12.26
C ALA A 35 -11.98 17.87 -11.43
N ASN A 36 -11.22 16.99 -12.09
CA ASN A 36 -9.94 16.41 -11.62
C ASN A 36 -9.86 16.06 -10.12
N THR A 37 -10.20 14.79 -9.81
CA THR A 37 -9.76 14.01 -8.64
C THR A 37 -9.02 14.82 -7.55
N ILE A 38 -9.76 15.31 -6.56
CA ILE A 38 -9.18 15.96 -5.39
C ILE A 38 -8.92 14.87 -4.34
N VAL A 39 -7.65 14.59 -4.06
CA VAL A 39 -7.30 13.69 -2.95
C VAL A 39 -7.35 14.50 -1.66
N ILE A 40 -8.38 14.27 -0.84
CA ILE A 40 -8.55 14.95 0.45
C ILE A 40 -8.11 14.00 1.57
N PHE A 41 -7.06 14.37 2.30
CA PHE A 41 -6.52 13.60 3.42
C PHE A 41 -7.19 14.08 4.71
N PRO A 42 -8.09 13.31 5.33
CA PRO A 42 -8.91 13.88 6.38
C PRO A 42 -8.15 14.04 7.69
N ASN A 43 -7.32 13.08 8.12
CA ASN A 43 -6.76 13.09 9.50
C ASN A 43 -5.63 12.07 9.73
N GLY A 44 -4.69 11.90 8.79
CA GLY A 44 -3.51 11.06 9.05
C GLY A 44 -2.66 11.61 10.18
N ILE A 45 -2.01 10.74 10.98
CA ILE A 45 -1.03 11.17 12.00
C ILE A 45 0.01 12.10 11.36
N LEU A 46 0.41 11.80 10.12
CA LEU A 46 1.34 12.63 9.36
C LEU A 46 0.80 14.05 9.11
N LEU A 47 -0.49 14.23 8.85
CA LEU A 47 -1.10 15.54 8.62
C LEU A 47 -1.08 16.39 9.91
N ASN A 48 -1.31 15.77 11.06
CA ASN A 48 -1.24 16.45 12.37
C ASN A 48 0.18 16.93 12.70
N PHE A 49 1.21 16.14 12.36
CA PHE A 49 2.62 16.56 12.51
C PHE A 49 3.05 17.61 11.48
N VAL A 50 2.47 17.57 10.28
CA VAL A 50 2.86 18.41 9.15
C VAL A 50 2.09 19.75 9.17
N ASN A 51 0.97 19.89 9.88
CA ASN A 51 0.24 21.17 10.01
C ASN A 51 1.03 22.27 10.75
N GLU A 52 2.00 21.92 11.59
CA GLU A 52 2.87 22.89 12.28
C GLU A 52 4.07 23.34 11.44
N ASN A 53 4.48 22.55 10.44
CA ASN A 53 5.54 22.87 9.46
C ASN A 53 5.33 22.03 8.19
N PHE A 54 4.49 22.52 7.28
CA PHE A 54 4.03 21.72 6.14
C PHE A 54 5.16 21.49 5.13
N ASN A 55 5.78 20.31 5.16
CA ASN A 55 6.71 19.88 4.12
C ASN A 55 6.02 18.91 3.14
N PRO A 56 5.54 19.41 1.97
CA PRO A 56 4.83 18.59 0.98
C PRO A 56 5.68 17.44 0.43
N PHE A 57 7.01 17.54 0.53
CA PHE A 57 7.93 16.52 0.04
C PHE A 57 7.81 15.19 0.80
N ILE A 58 7.77 15.24 2.13
CA ILE A 58 7.69 14.03 2.97
C ILE A 58 6.39 13.28 2.67
N PHE A 59 5.31 14.04 2.52
CA PHE A 59 4.00 13.52 2.15
C PHE A 59 4.03 12.77 0.81
N TYR A 60 4.58 13.41 -0.23
CA TYR A 60 4.69 12.81 -1.56
C TYR A 60 5.55 11.54 -1.57
N VAL A 61 6.64 11.52 -0.80
CA VAL A 61 7.49 10.33 -0.65
C VAL A 61 6.72 9.18 0.00
N VAL A 62 6.01 9.43 1.11
CA VAL A 62 5.24 8.37 1.79
C VAL A 62 4.10 7.84 0.91
N PHE A 63 3.44 8.72 0.16
CA PHE A 63 2.42 8.35 -0.82
C PHE A 63 2.96 7.40 -1.90
N HIS A 64 4.10 7.75 -2.51
CA HIS A 64 4.72 6.90 -3.55
C HIS A 64 5.24 5.58 -2.99
N VAL A 65 5.78 5.58 -1.78
CA VAL A 65 6.17 4.36 -1.07
C VAL A 65 4.95 3.47 -0.85
N TRP A 66 3.82 4.03 -0.41
CA TRP A 66 2.59 3.26 -0.23
C TRP A 66 2.06 2.64 -1.54
N ILE A 67 2.06 3.41 -2.65
CA ILE A 67 1.67 2.88 -3.98
C ILE A 67 2.60 1.74 -4.38
N PHE A 68 3.90 1.92 -4.23
CA PHE A 68 4.89 0.94 -4.63
C PHE A 68 4.75 -0.38 -3.84
N ILE A 69 4.58 -0.30 -2.52
CA ILE A 69 4.36 -1.48 -1.67
C ILE A 69 3.03 -2.15 -2.04
N SER A 70 1.97 -1.39 -2.28
CA SER A 70 0.68 -1.92 -2.72
C SER A 70 0.81 -2.70 -4.04
N HIS A 71 1.57 -2.17 -5.00
CA HIS A 71 1.86 -2.85 -6.25
C HIS A 71 2.63 -4.16 -6.03
N LEU A 72 3.68 -4.15 -5.19
CA LEU A 72 4.43 -5.36 -4.84
C LEU A 72 3.54 -6.43 -4.19
N ASN A 73 2.59 -6.03 -3.33
CA ASN A 73 1.68 -6.98 -2.69
C ASN A 73 0.74 -7.63 -3.72
N THR A 74 0.19 -6.87 -4.67
CA THR A 74 -0.64 -7.45 -5.75
C THR A 74 0.12 -8.46 -6.61
N HIS A 75 1.41 -8.20 -6.91
CA HIS A 75 2.28 -9.17 -7.58
C HIS A 75 2.56 -10.40 -6.71
N GLY A 76 2.83 -10.22 -5.42
CA GLY A 76 3.05 -11.32 -4.48
C GLY A 76 1.86 -12.28 -4.39
N LEU A 77 0.64 -11.74 -4.35
CA LEU A 77 -0.60 -12.52 -4.40
C LEU A 77 -0.78 -13.25 -5.74
N SER A 78 -0.44 -12.59 -6.84
CA SER A 78 -0.51 -13.18 -8.19
C SER A 78 0.46 -14.37 -8.33
N VAL A 79 1.69 -14.22 -7.85
CA VAL A 79 2.68 -15.31 -7.82
C VAL A 79 2.20 -16.47 -6.94
N GLN A 80 1.60 -16.17 -5.79
CA GLN A 80 1.05 -17.21 -4.92
C GLN A 80 -0.10 -17.98 -5.59
N PHE A 81 -0.97 -17.28 -6.33
CA PHE A 81 -2.03 -17.90 -7.11
C PHE A 81 -1.46 -18.83 -8.19
N ILE A 82 -0.52 -18.35 -9.02
CA ILE A 82 0.12 -19.14 -10.08
C ILE A 82 0.84 -20.36 -9.49
N TYR A 83 1.58 -20.18 -8.40
CA TYR A 83 2.28 -21.28 -7.73
C TYR A 83 1.30 -22.37 -7.28
N ARG A 84 0.17 -22.00 -6.67
CA ARG A 84 -0.85 -22.97 -6.23
C ARG A 84 -1.50 -23.68 -7.42
N TYR A 85 -1.82 -22.94 -8.48
CA TYR A 85 -2.38 -23.51 -9.71
C TYR A 85 -1.45 -24.58 -10.32
N LEU A 86 -0.15 -24.28 -10.43
CA LEU A 86 0.83 -25.22 -10.99
C LEU A 86 1.06 -26.45 -10.11
N VAL A 87 0.99 -26.31 -8.78
CA VAL A 87 1.15 -27.44 -7.85
C VAL A 87 -0.07 -28.36 -7.88
N LEU A 88 -1.28 -27.82 -8.05
CA LEU A 88 -2.51 -28.62 -8.07
C LEU A 88 -2.76 -29.32 -9.41
N ASN A 89 -2.29 -28.74 -10.52
CA ASN A 89 -2.44 -29.30 -11.87
C ASN A 89 -1.24 -30.16 -12.32
N ARG A 90 -0.36 -30.53 -11.39
CA ARG A 90 0.73 -31.48 -11.61
C ARG A 90 0.42 -32.79 -10.92
#